data_AF-A0A653PGL3-F1
#
_entry.id   AF-A0A653PGL3-F1
#
_cell.length_a   1.000
_cell.length_b   1.000
_cell.length_c   1.000
_cell.angle_alpha   90.00
_cell.angle_beta   90.00
_cell.angle_gamma   90.00
#
_symmetry.space_group_name_H-M   'P 1'
#
loop_
_entity.id
_entity.type
_entity.pdbx_description
1 polymer ?
#
loop_
_entity_poly.entity_id
_entity_poly.type
_entity_poly.pdbx_seq_one_letter_code
_entity_poly.pdbx_strand_id
1 'polypeptide(L)'
;MKKTLIKPLAWLTCIAILTSSCSSEEPTTPQTQNTINKEIPFSSIKMDENGQLKMKFAESLANALVANKDLRRLVKEEALKQFDKDYDVMYQLVKKKSLTPIDYNGKNNGKIDKSILSKSSQATTFRQALLPFFKNEAELLEIEQKIPLLTIFVPDLPLGTFSAETWDVNDENQVPDVALRLNTTNDVPVIGKDGNNYVIEAELTPGFPIIVIKENERVRVKKNSNNKTAKLATVGFEDFEYIDDNFDPDANWVPTPIINYTNISDPLLVDAYSIWNGNDGWQRDYIYHGLKQGVLQGPLNRNYSEHIATFKLQGDPKVAFNYISVNSTPGEIDPQQNNEYRLGGSGWTDGAFEFNVYCYLGSKPNAAGEAKIKSFGFKPDDLFVMTHTKFTRGSWPSKKTWFRTEIVTTKEVNFRDPKYGQKVEIYPWDLSIYGADWEFKFEEFDATVLQKIGESVDTKIAVNVNGEMSGSIFEIIKVGLKWGVSKEVTKTNTYNLEFTTSSNPLGSSIISFYNNAVNKNPTTGALIPRTYTTGRVEFSVIPIRVQW
;
A
#
# COMPACT_ATOMS: atom_id res chain seq x y z
N MET A 1 -54.39 -75.73 9.63
CA MET A 1 -54.61 -74.67 10.65
C MET A 1 -53.33 -73.85 10.77
N LYS A 2 -53.47 -72.51 10.77
CA LYS A 2 -52.44 -71.45 10.95
C LYS A 2 -51.52 -71.10 9.74
N LYS A 3 -52.09 -70.26 8.86
CA LYS A 3 -51.62 -68.93 8.36
C LYS A 3 -50.10 -68.68 8.24
N THR A 4 -49.54 -68.67 7.01
CA THR A 4 -49.20 -67.50 6.15
C THR A 4 -48.02 -66.62 6.60
N LEU A 5 -46.96 -66.50 5.78
CA LEU A 5 -46.68 -65.31 4.95
C LEU A 5 -45.47 -65.57 4.03
N ILE A 6 -45.62 -65.21 2.74
CA ILE A 6 -44.58 -65.20 1.70
C ILE A 6 -43.96 -63.79 1.64
N LYS A 7 -42.63 -63.67 1.42
CA LYS A 7 -42.02 -62.68 0.50
C LYS A 7 -40.54 -63.00 0.20
N PRO A 8 -40.01 -62.60 -0.98
CA PRO A 8 -38.84 -63.25 -1.59
C PRO A 8 -37.61 -62.32 -1.78
N LEU A 9 -36.52 -62.98 -2.16
CA LEU A 9 -35.43 -62.54 -3.06
C LEU A 9 -34.40 -61.51 -2.55
N ALA A 10 -33.20 -62.01 -2.24
CA ALA A 10 -31.94 -61.29 -2.30
C ALA A 10 -31.04 -61.98 -3.35
N TRP A 11 -30.64 -61.25 -4.39
CA TRP A 11 -29.59 -61.68 -5.32
C TRP A 11 -28.44 -60.68 -5.19
N LEU A 12 -27.36 -61.15 -4.56
CA LEU A 12 -26.04 -60.53 -4.62
C LEU A 12 -25.39 -60.93 -5.94
N THR A 13 -25.01 -59.95 -6.75
CA THR A 13 -24.05 -60.14 -7.86
C THR A 13 -22.72 -59.53 -7.48
N CYS A 14 -21.75 -60.40 -7.18
CA CYS A 14 -20.32 -60.09 -7.16
C CYS A 14 -19.80 -60.06 -8.60
N ILE A 15 -19.08 -59.00 -9.00
CA ILE A 15 -18.20 -59.04 -10.17
C ILE A 15 -16.82 -58.54 -9.74
N ALA A 16 -15.87 -59.47 -9.74
CA ALA A 16 -14.44 -59.24 -9.66
C ALA A 16 -13.90 -58.98 -11.07
N ILE A 17 -12.95 -58.05 -11.22
CA ILE A 17 -12.10 -57.94 -12.41
C ILE A 17 -10.63 -57.96 -11.95
N LEU A 18 -9.91 -58.97 -12.45
CA LEU A 18 -8.48 -59.20 -12.33
C LEU A 18 -7.71 -58.53 -13.49
N THR A 19 -6.39 -58.53 -13.32
CA THR A 19 -5.30 -57.69 -13.85
C THR A 19 -4.66 -58.10 -15.20
N SER A 20 -3.71 -57.22 -15.64
CA SER A 20 -2.60 -57.33 -16.63
C SER A 20 -2.91 -56.83 -18.07
N SER A 21 -2.07 -56.07 -18.79
CA SER A 21 -0.59 -56.08 -18.90
C SER A 21 0.02 -54.81 -19.59
N CYS A 22 1.30 -54.48 -19.25
CA CYS A 22 2.44 -53.83 -19.99
C CYS A 22 2.20 -52.78 -21.11
N SER A 23 2.99 -51.71 -21.38
CA SER A 23 4.42 -51.31 -21.24
C SER A 23 4.46 -49.78 -21.58
N SER A 24 5.30 -48.89 -21.04
CA SER A 24 6.75 -48.76 -21.32
C SER A 24 7.46 -47.84 -20.33
N GLU A 25 8.66 -48.26 -19.91
CA GLU A 25 9.61 -47.47 -19.14
C GLU A 25 10.29 -46.41 -20.04
N GLU A 26 10.28 -45.15 -19.62
CA GLU A 26 11.19 -44.11 -20.09
C GLU A 26 12.13 -43.69 -18.94
N PRO A 27 13.36 -43.22 -19.25
CA PRO A 27 14.44 -43.15 -18.29
C PRO A 27 14.20 -42.05 -17.25
N THR A 28 14.31 -42.42 -15.98
CA THR A 28 14.31 -41.48 -14.85
C THR A 28 15.52 -40.55 -14.94
N THR A 29 15.29 -39.30 -15.33
CA THR A 29 16.11 -38.17 -14.88
C THR A 29 16.05 -38.14 -13.35
N PRO A 30 17.15 -37.82 -12.62
CA PRO A 30 17.09 -37.77 -11.17
C PRO A 30 16.14 -36.65 -10.78
N GLN A 31 14.93 -37.00 -10.35
CA GLN A 31 14.15 -36.09 -9.54
C GLN A 31 14.95 -35.90 -8.25
N THR A 32 15.51 -34.71 -8.08
CA THR A 32 15.80 -34.17 -6.77
C THR A 32 14.56 -34.43 -5.93
N GLN A 33 14.66 -35.36 -4.97
CA GLN A 33 13.63 -35.56 -3.98
C GLN A 33 13.47 -34.22 -3.26
N ASN A 34 12.48 -33.43 -3.68
CA ASN A 34 12.04 -32.27 -2.93
C ASN A 34 11.58 -32.82 -1.59
N THR A 35 12.39 -32.58 -0.56
CA THR A 35 12.05 -32.81 0.84
C THR A 35 10.66 -32.25 1.08
N ILE A 36 9.74 -33.12 1.50
CA ILE A 36 8.40 -32.72 1.94
C ILE A 36 8.61 -31.77 3.12
N ASN A 37 8.41 -30.47 2.91
CA ASN A 37 8.39 -29.50 4.00
C ASN A 37 7.28 -29.91 4.97
N LYS A 38 7.64 -30.14 6.23
CA LYS A 38 6.68 -30.44 7.30
C LYS A 38 5.78 -29.21 7.50
N GLU A 39 4.46 -29.41 7.49
CA GLU A 39 3.48 -28.34 7.73
C GLU A 39 3.78 -27.62 9.06
N ILE A 40 3.68 -26.29 9.05
CA ILE A 40 3.88 -25.45 10.24
C ILE A 40 2.64 -25.59 11.14
N PRO A 41 2.77 -26.08 12.39
CA PRO A 41 1.62 -26.19 13.28
C PRO A 41 1.05 -24.82 13.63
N PHE A 42 -0.28 -24.67 13.59
CA PHE A 42 -0.94 -23.41 14.00
C PHE A 42 -0.52 -22.97 15.42
N SER A 43 -0.38 -23.94 16.34
CA SER A 43 0.02 -23.69 17.73
C SER A 43 1.47 -23.23 17.90
N SER A 44 2.33 -23.29 16.88
CA SER A 44 3.70 -22.76 16.97
C SER A 44 3.80 -21.28 16.63
N ILE A 45 2.74 -20.67 16.07
CA ILE A 45 2.72 -19.25 15.76
C ILE A 45 2.65 -18.44 17.05
N LYS A 46 3.68 -17.62 17.29
CA LYS A 46 3.72 -16.71 18.45
C LYS A 46 2.89 -15.46 18.14
N MET A 47 1.95 -15.14 19.02
CA MET A 47 1.14 -13.92 18.93
C MET A 47 1.41 -13.04 20.14
N ASP A 48 1.69 -11.77 19.88
CA ASP A 48 1.67 -10.71 20.88
C ASP A 48 0.22 -10.37 21.29
N GLU A 49 0.04 -9.36 22.17
CA GLU A 49 -1.30 -8.97 22.64
C GLU A 49 -2.22 -8.54 21.49
N ASN A 50 -1.69 -7.74 20.55
CA ASN A 50 -2.44 -7.27 19.38
C ASN A 50 -2.85 -8.44 18.47
N GLY A 51 -1.93 -9.38 18.19
CA GLY A 51 -2.19 -10.59 17.43
C GLY A 51 -3.26 -11.50 18.06
N GLN A 52 -3.29 -11.63 19.39
CA GLN A 52 -4.33 -12.38 20.10
C GLN A 52 -5.71 -11.73 19.96
N LEU A 53 -5.78 -10.40 19.98
CA LEU A 53 -7.03 -9.65 19.75
C LEU A 53 -7.51 -9.80 18.30
N LYS A 54 -6.60 -9.73 17.32
CA LYS A 54 -6.90 -10.03 15.90
C LYS A 54 -7.42 -11.45 15.73
N MET A 55 -6.86 -12.43 16.45
CA MET A 55 -7.31 -13.83 16.38
C MET A 55 -8.74 -14.01 16.89
N LYS A 56 -9.10 -13.42 18.03
CA LYS A 56 -10.48 -13.47 18.53
C LYS A 56 -11.48 -12.86 17.55
N PHE A 57 -11.09 -11.76 16.91
CA PHE A 57 -11.91 -11.15 15.86
C PHE A 57 -12.02 -12.05 14.63
N ALA A 58 -10.91 -12.62 14.15
CA ALA A 58 -10.86 -13.50 12.99
C ALA A 58 -11.74 -14.76 13.19
N GLU A 59 -11.68 -15.38 14.38
CA GLU A 59 -12.54 -16.52 14.75
C GLU A 59 -14.03 -16.16 14.69
N SER A 60 -14.39 -15.00 15.24
CA SER A 60 -15.78 -14.52 15.22
C SER A 60 -16.25 -14.19 13.80
N LEU A 61 -15.39 -13.56 13.00
CA LEU A 61 -15.68 -13.20 11.62
C LEU A 61 -15.83 -14.44 10.74
N ALA A 62 -14.93 -15.42 10.84
CA ALA A 62 -15.00 -16.66 10.07
C ALA A 62 -16.35 -17.38 10.28
N ASN A 63 -16.77 -17.51 11.53
CA ASN A 63 -18.05 -18.11 11.88
C ASN A 63 -19.25 -17.27 11.37
N ALA A 64 -19.18 -15.95 11.47
CA ALA A 64 -20.22 -15.06 10.98
C ALA A 64 -20.35 -15.09 9.45
N LEU A 65 -19.23 -15.19 8.72
CA LEU A 65 -19.21 -15.31 7.26
C LEU A 65 -19.79 -16.64 6.80
N VAL A 66 -19.64 -17.72 7.55
CA VAL A 66 -20.34 -19.00 7.29
C VAL A 66 -21.85 -18.82 7.51
N ALA A 67 -22.24 -18.21 8.62
CA ALA A 67 -23.63 -18.08 9.04
C ALA A 67 -24.46 -17.06 8.23
N ASN A 68 -23.84 -16.01 7.72
CA ASN A 68 -24.54 -14.84 7.20
C ASN A 68 -24.03 -14.43 5.80
N LYS A 69 -24.83 -14.72 4.77
CA LYS A 69 -24.54 -14.33 3.38
C LYS A 69 -24.57 -12.81 3.17
N ASP A 70 -25.48 -12.12 3.85
CA ASP A 70 -25.59 -10.66 3.73
C ASP A 70 -24.39 -9.93 4.34
N LEU A 71 -23.74 -10.53 5.35
CA LEU A 71 -22.45 -10.08 5.84
C LEU A 71 -21.37 -10.19 4.75
N ARG A 72 -21.29 -11.31 4.03
CA ARG A 72 -20.36 -11.48 2.90
C ARG A 72 -20.61 -10.42 1.83
N ARG A 73 -21.89 -10.17 1.50
CA ARG A 73 -22.30 -9.12 0.55
C ARG A 73 -21.85 -7.74 1.02
N LEU A 74 -22.08 -7.38 2.28
CA LEU A 74 -21.63 -6.10 2.82
C LEU A 74 -20.10 -5.95 2.77
N VAL A 75 -19.33 -6.98 3.15
CA VAL A 75 -17.86 -6.94 3.06
C VAL A 75 -17.42 -6.71 1.61
N LYS A 76 -17.98 -7.46 0.66
CA LYS A 76 -17.68 -7.28 -0.77
C LYS A 76 -17.99 -5.85 -1.24
N GLU A 77 -19.20 -5.36 -0.95
CA GLU A 77 -19.65 -4.03 -1.36
C GLU A 77 -18.79 -2.90 -0.77
N GLU A 78 -18.33 -3.05 0.48
CA GLU A 78 -17.46 -2.09 1.12
C GLU A 78 -16.02 -2.15 0.58
N ALA A 79 -15.50 -3.34 0.30
CA ALA A 79 -14.17 -3.51 -0.29
C ALA A 79 -14.11 -2.87 -1.69
N LEU A 80 -15.15 -3.07 -2.52
CA LEU A 80 -15.24 -2.50 -3.87
C LEU A 80 -15.26 -0.96 -3.90
N LYS A 81 -15.57 -0.30 -2.78
CA LYS A 81 -15.51 1.18 -2.72
C LYS A 81 -14.08 1.70 -2.69
N GLN A 82 -13.14 0.85 -2.29
CA GLN A 82 -11.75 1.21 -2.10
C GLN A 82 -11.58 2.54 -1.36
N PHE A 83 -12.12 2.61 -0.14
CA PHE A 83 -12.24 3.88 0.57
C PHE A 83 -10.88 4.56 0.78
N ASP A 84 -9.79 3.81 0.79
CA ASP A 84 -8.41 4.30 0.91
C ASP A 84 -7.55 3.94 -0.33
N LYS A 85 -8.20 3.61 -1.46
CA LYS A 85 -7.60 3.09 -2.70
C LYS A 85 -7.04 1.65 -2.59
N ASP A 86 -7.40 0.89 -1.56
CA ASP A 86 -7.23 -0.57 -1.51
C ASP A 86 -8.56 -1.29 -1.26
N TYR A 87 -8.61 -2.61 -1.38
CA TYR A 87 -9.80 -3.41 -1.06
C TYR A 87 -9.99 -3.62 0.46
N ASP A 88 -9.77 -2.56 1.23
CA ASP A 88 -9.86 -2.53 2.67
C ASP A 88 -11.27 -2.20 3.17
N VAL A 89 -11.69 -2.91 4.21
CA VAL A 89 -12.96 -2.69 4.92
C VAL A 89 -12.65 -2.42 6.39
N MET A 90 -12.46 -1.14 6.73
CA MET A 90 -12.16 -0.75 8.09
C MET A 90 -13.37 -0.94 9.01
N TYR A 91 -13.23 -1.82 10.01
CA TYR A 91 -14.34 -2.32 10.82
C TYR A 91 -15.09 -1.19 11.53
N GLN A 92 -14.38 -0.20 12.08
CA GLN A 92 -15.00 0.93 12.78
C GLN A 92 -15.99 1.72 11.91
N LEU A 93 -15.71 1.85 10.61
CA LEU A 93 -16.54 2.61 9.67
C LEU A 93 -17.80 1.83 9.26
N VAL A 94 -17.76 0.49 9.34
CA VAL A 94 -18.83 -0.38 8.83
C VAL A 94 -19.61 -1.11 9.93
N LYS A 95 -19.13 -1.13 11.18
CA LYS A 95 -19.70 -1.94 12.27
C LYS A 95 -21.20 -1.69 12.52
N LYS A 96 -21.70 -0.48 12.22
CA LYS A 96 -23.11 -0.08 12.38
C LYS A 96 -23.92 -0.17 11.08
N LYS A 97 -23.31 -0.51 9.94
CA LYS A 97 -24.02 -0.60 8.65
C LYS A 97 -25.01 -1.75 8.65
N SER A 98 -26.12 -1.55 7.95
CA SER A 98 -27.21 -2.52 7.83
C SER A 98 -26.81 -3.70 6.95
N LEU A 99 -27.16 -4.91 7.38
CA LEU A 99 -27.02 -6.14 6.60
C LEU A 99 -28.23 -6.40 5.69
N THR A 100 -29.40 -5.84 6.01
CA THR A 100 -30.58 -5.99 5.16
C THR A 100 -30.38 -5.27 3.82
N PRO A 101 -30.50 -5.95 2.67
CA PRO A 101 -30.50 -5.30 1.36
C PRO A 101 -31.67 -4.30 1.24
N ILE A 102 -31.48 -3.19 0.54
CA ILE A 102 -32.48 -2.11 0.38
C ILE A 102 -33.80 -2.63 -0.24
N ASP A 103 -33.73 -3.68 -1.06
CA ASP A 103 -34.87 -4.27 -1.77
C ASP A 103 -35.54 -5.47 -1.06
N TYR A 104 -35.25 -5.71 0.22
CA TYR A 104 -35.82 -6.84 0.95
C TYR A 104 -37.30 -6.62 1.33
N ASN A 105 -38.22 -7.16 0.52
CA ASN A 105 -39.67 -7.19 0.79
C ASN A 105 -40.18 -8.52 1.39
N GLY A 106 -39.28 -9.37 1.89
CA GLY A 106 -39.62 -10.69 2.42
C GLY A 106 -40.15 -10.67 3.86
N LYS A 107 -41.18 -11.46 4.16
CA LYS A 107 -41.49 -11.83 5.55
C LYS A 107 -40.53 -12.94 5.98
N ASN A 108 -39.82 -12.75 7.09
CA ASN A 108 -39.01 -13.80 7.73
C ASN A 108 -39.93 -14.94 8.21
N ASN A 109 -40.13 -15.96 7.37
CA ASN A 109 -40.94 -17.14 7.68
C ASN A 109 -40.07 -18.35 8.10
N GLY A 110 -38.84 -18.10 8.58
CA GLY A 110 -37.98 -19.13 9.15
C GLY A 110 -38.36 -19.43 10.60
N LYS A 111 -38.41 -20.71 11.00
CA LYS A 111 -38.45 -21.08 12.41
C LYS A 111 -37.27 -20.44 13.14
N ILE A 112 -37.54 -19.76 14.25
CA ILE A 112 -36.51 -19.19 15.13
C ILE A 112 -35.80 -20.36 15.82
N ASP A 113 -34.76 -20.90 15.19
CA ASP A 113 -33.76 -21.67 15.91
C ASP A 113 -32.97 -20.71 16.82
N LYS A 114 -32.55 -21.16 18.01
CA LYS A 114 -31.78 -20.38 18.99
C LYS A 114 -30.27 -20.64 18.90
N SER A 115 -29.81 -21.44 17.93
CA SER A 115 -28.39 -21.70 17.70
C SER A 115 -27.59 -20.40 17.50
N ILE A 116 -26.29 -20.44 17.79
CA ILE A 116 -25.43 -19.25 17.65
C ILE A 116 -25.39 -18.79 16.19
N LEU A 117 -25.42 -19.73 15.24
CA LEU A 117 -25.49 -19.47 13.80
C LEU A 117 -26.79 -18.76 13.39
N SER A 118 -27.94 -19.16 13.95
CA SER A 118 -29.22 -18.51 13.62
C SER A 118 -29.26 -17.05 14.11
N LYS A 119 -28.69 -16.75 15.28
CA LYS A 119 -28.57 -15.36 15.78
C LYS A 119 -27.74 -14.49 14.83
N SER A 120 -26.62 -15.00 14.33
CA SER A 120 -25.79 -14.27 13.36
C SER A 120 -26.51 -14.10 12.02
N SER A 121 -27.19 -15.14 11.52
CA SER A 121 -27.95 -15.08 10.26
C SER A 121 -29.12 -14.07 10.26
N GLN A 122 -29.64 -13.72 11.45
CA GLN A 122 -30.74 -12.77 11.63
C GLN A 122 -30.26 -11.37 12.05
N ALA A 123 -28.95 -11.16 12.16
CA ALA A 123 -28.39 -9.88 12.56
C ALA A 123 -28.74 -8.78 11.54
N THR A 124 -29.05 -7.59 12.04
CA THR A 124 -29.36 -6.45 11.17
C THR A 124 -28.16 -5.56 10.91
N THR A 125 -27.07 -5.69 11.69
CA THR A 125 -25.84 -4.92 11.49
C THR A 125 -24.60 -5.82 11.52
N PHE A 126 -23.50 -5.31 10.95
CA PHE A 126 -22.20 -6.01 10.93
C PHE A 126 -21.77 -6.44 12.34
N ARG A 127 -21.77 -5.50 13.31
CA ARG A 127 -21.40 -5.79 14.71
C ARG A 127 -22.29 -6.85 15.35
N GLN A 128 -23.60 -6.81 15.07
CA GLN A 128 -24.55 -7.81 15.58
C GLN A 128 -24.32 -9.20 14.99
N ALA A 129 -23.81 -9.31 13.76
CA ALA A 129 -23.49 -10.60 13.16
C ALA A 129 -22.29 -11.28 13.83
N LEU A 130 -21.34 -10.50 14.34
CA LEU A 130 -20.16 -11.00 15.06
C LEU A 130 -20.45 -11.37 16.52
N LEU A 131 -21.24 -10.54 17.21
CA LEU A 131 -21.44 -10.61 18.66
C LEU A 131 -21.80 -12.02 19.22
N PRO A 132 -22.61 -12.86 18.55
CA PRO A 132 -22.93 -14.21 19.04
C PRO A 132 -21.71 -15.13 19.22
N PHE A 133 -20.60 -14.86 18.54
CA PHE A 133 -19.39 -15.69 18.58
C PHE A 133 -18.35 -15.22 19.60
N PHE A 134 -18.57 -14.08 20.25
CA PHE A 134 -17.78 -13.62 21.39
C PHE A 134 -18.32 -14.18 22.71
N LYS A 135 -17.45 -14.28 23.73
CA LYS A 135 -17.89 -14.70 25.08
C LYS A 135 -18.88 -13.72 25.69
N ASN A 136 -18.67 -12.43 25.43
CA ASN A 136 -19.52 -11.32 25.86
C ASN A 136 -19.20 -10.08 25.03
N GLU A 137 -20.03 -9.04 25.17
CA GLU A 137 -19.85 -7.77 24.46
C GLU A 137 -18.56 -7.03 24.84
N ALA A 138 -18.05 -7.21 26.06
CA ALA A 138 -16.85 -6.52 26.52
C ALA A 138 -15.60 -6.97 25.75
N GLU A 139 -15.53 -8.21 25.29
CA GLU A 139 -14.42 -8.72 24.47
C GLU A 139 -14.35 -8.03 23.10
N LEU A 140 -15.50 -7.85 22.44
CA LEU A 140 -15.55 -7.09 21.18
C LEU A 140 -15.28 -5.61 21.42
N LEU A 141 -15.77 -5.04 22.54
CA LEU A 141 -15.49 -3.65 22.90
C LEU A 141 -14.00 -3.41 23.15
N GLU A 142 -13.29 -4.35 23.78
CA GLU A 142 -11.85 -4.27 24.00
C GLU A 142 -11.10 -4.20 22.66
N ILE A 143 -11.45 -5.06 21.70
CA ILE A 143 -10.86 -5.05 20.34
C ILE A 143 -11.14 -3.71 19.66
N GLU A 144 -12.38 -3.22 19.74
CA GLU A 144 -12.77 -1.92 19.18
C GLU A 144 -11.97 -0.74 19.76
N GLN A 145 -11.54 -0.84 21.02
CA GLN A 145 -10.79 0.22 21.70
C GLN A 145 -9.28 0.12 21.47
N LYS A 146 -8.73 -1.10 21.50
CA LYS A 146 -7.29 -1.35 21.38
C LYS A 146 -6.78 -1.37 19.95
N ILE A 147 -7.64 -1.73 18.98
CA ILE A 147 -7.29 -1.82 17.56
C ILE A 147 -8.28 -0.99 16.73
N PRO A 148 -8.26 0.35 16.85
CA PRO A 148 -9.22 1.22 16.14
C PRO A 148 -9.06 1.17 14.62
N LEU A 149 -7.88 0.78 14.11
CA LEU A 149 -7.60 0.65 12.67
C LEU A 149 -7.82 -0.78 12.14
N LEU A 150 -8.45 -1.67 12.92
CA LEU A 150 -8.72 -3.04 12.51
C LEU A 150 -9.52 -3.08 11.20
N THR A 151 -8.97 -3.81 10.23
CA THR A 151 -9.43 -3.80 8.85
C THR A 151 -9.51 -5.21 8.30
N ILE A 152 -10.52 -5.43 7.46
CA ILE A 152 -10.70 -6.66 6.70
C ILE A 152 -10.29 -6.36 5.27
N PHE A 153 -9.18 -6.93 4.84
CA PHE A 153 -8.65 -6.79 3.48
C PHE A 153 -9.13 -7.94 2.60
N VAL A 154 -9.62 -7.63 1.39
CA VAL A 154 -10.03 -8.62 0.38
C VAL A 154 -8.96 -8.67 -0.74
N PRO A 155 -8.07 -9.67 -0.74
CA PRO A 155 -6.90 -9.68 -1.64
C PRO A 155 -7.27 -9.94 -3.10
N ASP A 156 -6.53 -9.32 -4.01
CA ASP A 156 -6.44 -9.72 -5.41
C ASP A 156 -5.46 -10.90 -5.55
N LEU A 157 -5.98 -12.13 -5.62
CA LEU A 157 -5.13 -13.33 -5.70
C LEU A 157 -4.65 -13.64 -7.12
N PRO A 158 -3.48 -14.30 -7.27
CA PRO A 158 -2.87 -14.61 -8.55
C PRO A 158 -3.80 -15.31 -9.54
N LEU A 159 -3.60 -15.02 -10.82
CA LEU A 159 -4.35 -15.64 -11.93
C LEU A 159 -5.88 -15.48 -11.82
N GLY A 160 -6.35 -14.46 -11.10
CA GLY A 160 -7.76 -14.17 -10.92
C GLY A 160 -8.51 -15.26 -10.13
N THR A 161 -7.83 -15.99 -9.22
CA THR A 161 -8.49 -17.05 -8.45
C THR A 161 -9.50 -16.54 -7.42
N PHE A 162 -9.30 -15.31 -6.93
CA PHE A 162 -10.22 -14.64 -6.00
C PHE A 162 -9.87 -13.15 -5.93
N SER A 163 -10.87 -12.29 -5.83
CA SER A 163 -10.76 -10.85 -5.57
C SER A 163 -12.11 -10.29 -5.14
N ALA A 164 -12.14 -9.05 -4.63
CA ALA A 164 -13.40 -8.37 -4.35
C ALA A 164 -14.32 -8.31 -5.59
N GLU A 165 -13.75 -8.05 -6.77
CA GLU A 165 -14.48 -8.01 -8.06
C GLU A 165 -15.09 -9.35 -8.44
N THR A 166 -14.33 -10.44 -8.25
CA THR A 166 -14.72 -11.79 -8.71
C THR A 166 -15.48 -12.60 -7.66
N TRP A 167 -15.55 -12.13 -6.41
CA TRP A 167 -16.19 -12.86 -5.31
C TRP A 167 -17.70 -13.03 -5.52
N ASP A 168 -18.16 -14.25 -5.79
CA ASP A 168 -19.59 -14.57 -5.81
C ASP A 168 -20.07 -15.00 -4.42
N VAL A 169 -20.81 -14.12 -3.74
CA VAL A 169 -21.33 -14.37 -2.39
C VAL A 169 -22.41 -15.47 -2.34
N ASN A 170 -22.97 -15.86 -3.50
CA ASN A 170 -23.94 -16.95 -3.62
C ASN A 170 -23.30 -18.32 -3.84
N ASP A 171 -22.02 -18.38 -4.20
CA ASP A 171 -21.28 -19.62 -4.31
C ASP A 171 -20.80 -20.06 -2.91
N GLU A 172 -21.31 -21.19 -2.41
CA GLU A 172 -20.92 -21.73 -1.11
C GLU A 172 -19.44 -22.15 -1.06
N ASN A 173 -18.81 -22.39 -2.21
CA ASN A 173 -17.37 -22.64 -2.31
C ASN A 173 -16.55 -21.35 -2.16
N GLN A 174 -17.19 -20.18 -2.23
CA GLN A 174 -16.60 -18.86 -2.05
C GLN A 174 -16.92 -18.20 -0.72
N VAL A 175 -17.31 -18.98 0.28
CA VAL A 175 -17.16 -18.56 1.68
C VAL A 175 -15.66 -18.51 1.99
N PRO A 176 -15.08 -17.36 2.33
CA PRO A 176 -13.64 -17.23 2.47
C PRO A 176 -13.16 -17.80 3.82
N ASP A 177 -11.94 -18.32 3.82
CA ASP A 177 -11.17 -18.50 5.05
C ASP A 177 -10.70 -17.11 5.57
N VAL A 178 -10.30 -17.02 6.85
CA VAL A 178 -9.86 -15.75 7.45
C VAL A 178 -8.42 -15.83 7.92
N ALA A 179 -7.52 -15.16 7.22
CA ALA A 179 -6.10 -15.01 7.54
C ALA A 179 -5.84 -13.87 8.52
N LEU A 180 -4.71 -13.91 9.22
CA LEU A 180 -4.25 -12.82 10.07
C LEU A 180 -2.85 -12.37 9.65
N ARG A 181 -2.69 -11.05 9.44
CA ARG A 181 -1.37 -10.41 9.35
C ARG A 181 -0.87 -10.14 10.76
N LEU A 182 0.33 -10.64 11.08
CA LEU A 182 0.98 -10.49 12.38
C LEU A 182 2.31 -9.74 12.20
N ASN A 183 2.73 -9.03 13.24
CA ASN A 183 4.04 -8.35 13.26
C ASN A 183 5.17 -9.28 13.75
N THR A 184 4.83 -10.47 14.25
CA THR A 184 5.76 -11.43 14.86
C THR A 184 6.29 -12.48 13.89
N THR A 185 5.69 -12.60 12.69
CA THR A 185 6.07 -13.60 11.68
C THR A 185 5.49 -13.24 10.31
N ASN A 186 6.18 -13.68 9.25
CA ASN A 186 5.68 -13.61 7.87
C ASN A 186 4.83 -14.84 7.47
N ASP A 187 4.83 -15.90 8.29
CA ASP A 187 3.89 -17.00 8.11
C ASP A 187 2.48 -16.56 8.52
N VAL A 188 1.48 -16.92 7.74
CA VAL A 188 0.13 -16.38 7.87
C VAL A 188 -0.78 -17.44 8.52
N PRO A 189 -1.14 -17.30 9.82
CA PRO A 189 -2.14 -18.16 10.44
C PRO A 189 -3.52 -17.89 9.85
N VAL A 190 -4.31 -18.95 9.69
CA VAL A 190 -5.64 -18.90 9.07
C VAL A 190 -6.65 -19.67 9.91
N ILE A 191 -7.81 -19.05 10.11
CA ILE A 191 -9.03 -19.69 10.61
C ILE A 191 -9.80 -20.24 9.41
N GLY A 192 -9.85 -21.56 9.29
CA GLY A 192 -10.58 -22.23 8.22
C GLY A 192 -12.09 -22.14 8.44
N LYS A 193 -12.86 -21.94 7.36
CA LYS A 193 -14.32 -21.92 7.40
C LYS A 193 -14.96 -23.25 7.86
N ASP A 194 -14.19 -24.32 7.82
CA ASP A 194 -14.55 -25.67 8.28
C ASP A 194 -14.18 -25.91 9.76
N GLY A 195 -13.61 -24.92 10.44
CA GLY A 195 -13.11 -25.01 11.82
C GLY A 195 -11.68 -25.56 11.94
N ASN A 196 -11.03 -25.90 10.83
CA ASN A 196 -9.65 -26.37 10.84
C ASN A 196 -8.69 -25.19 10.62
N ASN A 197 -7.94 -24.83 11.67
CA ASN A 197 -6.93 -23.79 11.58
C ASN A 197 -5.63 -24.32 10.98
N TYR A 198 -4.96 -23.51 10.17
CA TYR A 198 -3.70 -23.88 9.50
C TYR A 198 -2.82 -22.65 9.26
N VAL A 199 -1.60 -22.87 8.78
CA VAL A 199 -0.63 -21.81 8.48
C VAL A 199 -0.29 -21.84 7.00
N ILE A 200 -0.27 -20.66 6.37
CA ILE A 200 0.29 -20.45 5.04
C ILE A 200 1.73 -20.00 5.22
N GLU A 201 2.67 -20.77 4.67
CA GLU A 201 4.10 -20.42 4.68
C GLU A 201 4.34 -19.07 4.01
N ALA A 202 5.29 -18.27 4.53
CA ALA A 202 5.58 -16.92 4.05
C ALA A 202 5.75 -16.80 2.52
N GLU A 203 6.39 -17.79 1.90
CA GLU A 203 6.66 -17.83 0.45
C GLU A 203 5.43 -18.18 -0.43
N LEU A 204 4.29 -18.50 0.19
CA LEU A 204 3.11 -19.00 -0.50
C LEU A 204 1.95 -18.02 -0.51
N THR A 205 1.29 -17.95 -1.66
CA THR A 205 0.03 -17.24 -1.85
C THR A 205 -1.12 -18.25 -2.02
N PRO A 206 -2.25 -18.08 -1.34
CA PRO A 206 -3.42 -18.93 -1.54
C PRO A 206 -4.03 -18.72 -2.93
N GLY A 207 -4.61 -19.80 -3.48
CA GLY A 207 -5.37 -19.78 -4.75
C GLY A 207 -6.83 -20.14 -4.55
N PHE A 208 -7.43 -19.70 -3.44
CA PHE A 208 -8.78 -19.99 -3.03
C PHE A 208 -9.35 -18.81 -2.20
N PRO A 209 -10.68 -18.71 -2.05
CA PRO A 209 -11.34 -17.63 -1.31
C PRO A 209 -10.80 -17.45 0.12
N ILE A 210 -10.26 -16.28 0.40
CA ILE A 210 -9.66 -15.92 1.69
C ILE A 210 -9.67 -14.39 1.85
N ILE A 211 -9.84 -13.92 3.07
CA ILE A 211 -9.71 -12.49 3.45
C ILE A 211 -8.71 -12.35 4.59
N VAL A 212 -8.18 -11.16 4.81
CA VAL A 212 -7.09 -10.92 5.77
C VAL A 212 -7.53 -9.92 6.84
N ILE A 213 -7.24 -10.23 8.10
CA ILE A 213 -7.34 -9.29 9.22
C ILE A 213 -6.00 -8.58 9.38
N LYS A 214 -6.00 -7.26 9.18
CA LYS A 214 -4.85 -6.37 9.35
C LYS A 214 -5.25 -5.07 10.04
N GLU A 215 -4.32 -4.14 10.19
CA GLU A 215 -4.62 -2.76 10.57
C GLU A 215 -4.48 -1.88 9.33
N ASN A 216 -5.21 -0.78 9.23
CA ASN A 216 -5.10 0.10 8.07
C ASN A 216 -3.89 1.05 8.21
N GLU A 217 -3.11 1.18 7.15
CA GLU A 217 -1.86 1.96 7.10
C GLU A 217 -2.07 3.36 6.53
N ARG A 218 -3.23 3.62 5.91
CA ARG A 218 -3.53 4.84 5.15
C ARG A 218 -4.39 5.86 5.91
N VAL A 219 -4.96 5.46 7.04
CA VAL A 219 -5.70 6.33 7.95
C VAL A 219 -5.12 6.32 9.36
N ARG A 220 -5.37 7.40 10.10
CA ARG A 220 -5.01 7.51 11.52
C ARG A 220 -6.16 8.08 12.32
N VAL A 221 -6.17 7.83 13.63
CA VAL A 221 -7.08 8.50 14.57
C VAL A 221 -6.72 9.98 14.62
N LYS A 222 -7.71 10.87 14.47
CA LYS A 222 -7.49 12.32 14.52
C LYS A 222 -6.90 12.72 15.88
N LYS A 223 -5.83 13.51 15.85
CA LYS A 223 -5.37 14.23 17.05
C LYS A 223 -6.40 15.35 17.31
N ASN A 224 -7.09 15.33 18.46
CA ASN A 224 -8.03 16.39 18.85
C ASN A 224 -7.35 17.78 18.75
N SER A 225 -7.60 18.52 17.67
CA SER A 225 -7.16 19.90 17.48
C SER A 225 -8.39 20.78 17.39
N ASN A 226 -8.46 21.82 18.23
CA ASN A 226 -9.60 22.73 18.41
C ASN A 226 -9.94 23.59 17.17
N ASN A 227 -9.48 23.25 15.97
CA ASN A 227 -9.77 24.02 14.76
C ASN A 227 -11.00 23.47 14.04
N LYS A 228 -12.13 24.11 14.35
CA LYS A 228 -13.41 23.97 13.64
C LYS A 228 -13.26 24.41 12.19
N THR A 229 -13.11 23.47 11.27
CA THR A 229 -13.54 23.59 9.86
C THR A 229 -13.50 22.23 9.17
N ALA A 230 -14.35 21.32 9.60
CA ALA A 230 -14.73 20.15 8.80
C ALA A 230 -16.23 19.91 9.00
N LYS A 231 -16.97 19.66 7.92
CA LYS A 231 -18.41 19.40 7.96
C LYS A 231 -18.69 18.16 8.83
N LEU A 232 -19.68 18.29 9.72
CA LEU A 232 -20.17 17.20 10.58
C LEU A 232 -20.81 16.08 9.74
N ALA A 233 -20.50 14.83 10.09
CA ALA A 233 -21.26 13.65 9.75
C ALA A 233 -21.14 12.58 10.85
N THR A 234 -22.28 12.15 11.35
CA THR A 234 -22.52 11.23 12.47
C THR A 234 -21.60 9.99 12.49
N VAL A 235 -20.72 9.92 13.50
CA VAL A 235 -19.97 8.72 13.97
C VAL A 235 -19.56 7.76 12.85
N GLY A 236 -18.69 8.19 11.95
CA GLY A 236 -18.26 7.35 10.82
C GLY A 236 -17.03 7.82 10.03
N PHE A 237 -16.57 9.07 10.19
CA PHE A 237 -15.26 9.54 9.69
C PHE A 237 -14.75 10.75 10.50
N GLU A 238 -15.50 11.16 11.52
CA GLU A 238 -15.14 12.31 12.36
C GLU A 238 -13.91 12.03 13.22
N ASP A 239 -13.66 10.76 13.54
CA ASP A 239 -12.56 10.32 14.41
C ASP A 239 -11.30 9.89 13.64
N PHE A 240 -11.35 9.79 12.32
CA PHE A 240 -10.26 9.29 11.47
C PHE A 240 -9.93 10.25 10.31
N GLU A 241 -8.66 10.33 9.93
CA GLU A 241 -8.21 11.10 8.78
C GLU A 241 -7.19 10.31 7.96
N TYR A 242 -7.17 10.52 6.64
CA TYR A 242 -6.10 10.00 5.80
C TYR A 242 -4.76 10.63 6.21
N ILE A 243 -3.70 9.84 6.10
CA ILE A 243 -2.35 10.36 6.39
C ILE A 243 -1.82 11.26 5.25
N ASP A 244 -2.35 11.10 4.04
CA ASP A 244 -2.09 11.93 2.86
C ASP A 244 -3.31 11.89 1.91
N ASP A 245 -3.60 12.99 1.21
CA ASP A 245 -4.66 13.10 0.19
C ASP A 245 -4.49 12.08 -0.96
N ASN A 246 -3.29 11.53 -1.17
CA ASN A 246 -3.05 10.46 -2.12
C ASN A 246 -3.79 9.16 -1.79
N PHE A 247 -4.23 8.98 -0.55
CA PHE A 247 -5.05 7.83 -0.14
C PHE A 247 -6.56 8.15 -0.12
N ASP A 248 -6.95 9.42 -0.25
CA ASP A 248 -8.36 9.79 -0.37
C ASP A 248 -8.84 9.58 -1.83
N PRO A 249 -9.80 8.68 -2.09
CA PRO A 249 -10.37 8.50 -3.43
C PRO A 249 -11.15 9.72 -3.91
N ASP A 250 -11.64 10.56 -3.00
CA ASP A 250 -12.42 11.78 -3.30
C ASP A 250 -11.55 13.05 -3.29
N ALA A 251 -10.22 12.92 -3.21
CA ALA A 251 -9.29 14.05 -3.22
C ALA A 251 -9.49 14.94 -4.45
N ASN A 252 -9.86 16.20 -4.20
CA ASN A 252 -10.09 17.20 -5.24
C ASN A 252 -8.77 17.81 -5.71
N TRP A 253 -8.12 17.18 -6.68
CA TRP A 253 -6.91 17.72 -7.29
C TRP A 253 -7.22 18.77 -8.35
N VAL A 254 -6.47 19.88 -8.34
CA VAL A 254 -6.44 20.79 -9.49
C VAL A 254 -5.95 20.01 -10.72
N PRO A 255 -6.68 20.04 -11.86
CA PRO A 255 -6.21 19.43 -13.09
C PRO A 255 -4.90 20.09 -13.52
N THR A 256 -3.85 19.27 -13.64
CA THR A 256 -2.54 19.69 -14.13
C THR A 256 -2.29 19.08 -15.50
N PRO A 257 -1.50 19.72 -16.39
CA PRO A 257 -1.23 19.17 -17.72
C PRO A 257 -0.67 17.75 -17.64
N ILE A 258 -1.14 16.88 -18.54
CA ILE A 258 -0.55 15.55 -18.73
C ILE A 258 0.82 15.74 -19.39
N ILE A 259 1.88 15.28 -18.74
CA ILE A 259 3.24 15.33 -19.28
C ILE A 259 3.66 13.92 -19.67
N ASN A 260 4.11 13.75 -20.91
CA ASN A 260 4.77 12.53 -21.33
C ASN A 260 6.25 12.56 -20.92
N TYR A 261 6.63 11.78 -19.91
CA TYR A 261 8.01 11.75 -19.42
C TYR A 261 9.00 11.03 -20.35
N THR A 262 8.51 10.31 -21.37
CA THR A 262 9.38 9.75 -22.41
C THR A 262 9.71 10.76 -23.52
N ASN A 263 8.93 11.84 -23.61
CA ASN A 263 9.16 12.94 -24.53
C ASN A 263 8.45 14.22 -24.05
N ILE A 264 9.16 15.03 -23.28
CA ILE A 264 8.66 16.27 -22.70
C ILE A 264 8.45 17.30 -23.81
N SER A 265 7.21 17.79 -23.89
CA SER A 265 6.79 18.82 -24.84
C SER A 265 6.28 20.09 -24.15
N ASP A 266 6.45 20.23 -22.83
CA ASP A 266 6.10 21.46 -22.12
C ASP A 266 6.97 22.61 -22.65
N PRO A 267 6.37 23.69 -23.20
CA PRO A 267 7.14 24.76 -23.84
C PRO A 267 8.17 25.42 -22.92
N LEU A 268 7.85 25.62 -21.64
CA LEU A 268 8.77 26.27 -20.70
C LEU A 268 9.99 25.38 -20.43
N LEU A 269 9.78 24.07 -20.30
CA LEU A 269 10.87 23.11 -20.10
C LEU A 269 11.73 22.94 -21.36
N VAL A 270 11.11 22.93 -22.55
CA VAL A 270 11.79 22.87 -23.85
C VAL A 270 12.64 24.13 -24.06
N ASP A 271 12.10 25.30 -23.76
CA ASP A 271 12.81 26.58 -23.84
C ASP A 271 13.97 26.61 -22.84
N ALA A 272 13.73 26.22 -21.58
CA ALA A 272 14.77 26.16 -20.56
C ALA A 272 15.94 25.27 -21.00
N TYR A 273 15.65 24.07 -21.53
CA TYR A 273 16.68 23.21 -22.08
C TYR A 273 17.43 23.90 -23.23
N SER A 274 16.70 24.47 -24.20
CA SER A 274 17.29 25.07 -25.39
C SER A 274 18.18 26.28 -25.09
N ILE A 275 17.80 27.13 -24.13
CA ILE A 275 18.58 28.29 -23.68
C ILE A 275 19.90 27.86 -23.07
N TRP A 276 19.91 26.78 -22.28
CA TRP A 276 21.09 26.35 -21.51
C TRP A 276 21.86 25.20 -22.14
N ASN A 277 21.39 24.63 -23.25
CA ASN A 277 22.08 23.57 -23.95
C ASN A 277 23.38 24.10 -24.59
N GLY A 278 24.52 23.79 -23.98
CA GLY A 278 25.83 24.29 -24.40
C GLY A 278 26.18 25.70 -23.90
N ASN A 279 25.30 26.32 -23.11
CA ASN A 279 25.52 27.62 -22.48
C ASN A 279 25.69 27.47 -20.96
N ASP A 280 26.40 28.43 -20.37
CA ASP A 280 26.67 28.42 -18.94
C ASP A 280 25.49 29.02 -18.14
N GLY A 281 24.67 28.18 -17.51
CA GLY A 281 23.53 28.62 -16.69
C GLY A 281 22.68 27.46 -16.18
N TRP A 282 21.57 27.77 -15.50
CA TRP A 282 20.72 26.77 -14.86
C TRP A 282 19.29 26.83 -15.41
N GLN A 283 18.72 25.68 -15.76
CA GLN A 283 17.34 25.60 -16.26
C GLN A 283 16.33 26.25 -15.31
N ARG A 284 16.50 26.06 -14.01
CA ARG A 284 15.62 26.62 -12.98
C ARG A 284 15.71 28.14 -12.83
N ASP A 285 16.81 28.78 -13.24
CA ASP A 285 16.88 30.24 -13.33
C ASP A 285 15.85 30.78 -14.33
N TYR A 286 15.69 30.10 -15.46
CA TYR A 286 14.70 30.47 -16.46
C TYR A 286 13.27 30.06 -16.03
N ILE A 287 13.10 28.84 -15.53
CA ILE A 287 11.77 28.30 -15.17
C ILE A 287 11.12 29.11 -14.03
N TYR A 288 11.88 29.39 -12.97
CA TYR A 288 11.35 30.03 -11.77
C TYR A 288 11.54 31.55 -11.73
N HIS A 289 12.45 32.11 -12.53
CA HIS A 289 12.75 33.55 -12.47
C HIS A 289 12.82 34.24 -13.84
N GLY A 290 12.57 33.52 -14.94
CA GLY A 290 12.64 34.06 -16.30
C GLY A 290 14.04 34.52 -16.72
N LEU A 291 15.08 34.18 -15.95
CA LEU A 291 16.43 34.68 -16.19
C LEU A 291 17.07 33.95 -17.35
N LYS A 292 17.79 34.72 -18.18
CA LYS A 292 18.58 34.24 -19.31
C LYS A 292 19.64 35.27 -19.67
N GLN A 293 20.49 34.99 -20.65
CA GLN A 293 21.44 35.99 -21.12
C GLN A 293 20.70 37.26 -21.57
N GLY A 294 21.11 38.42 -21.03
CA GLY A 294 20.45 39.71 -21.26
C GLY A 294 19.24 40.01 -20.36
N VAL A 295 18.73 39.04 -19.59
CA VAL A 295 17.66 39.21 -18.60
C VAL A 295 18.14 38.65 -17.26
N LEU A 296 18.69 39.54 -16.43
CA LEU A 296 19.41 39.17 -15.21
C LEU A 296 18.62 39.43 -13.93
N GLN A 297 17.34 39.77 -14.01
CA GLN A 297 16.47 39.93 -12.84
C GLN A 297 15.06 39.46 -13.15
N GLY A 298 14.38 38.87 -12.16
CA GLY A 298 13.01 38.44 -12.31
C GLY A 298 12.38 37.90 -11.02
N PRO A 299 11.05 38.05 -10.87
CA PRO A 299 10.32 37.56 -9.71
C PRO A 299 10.13 36.05 -9.76
N LEU A 300 9.67 35.46 -8.66
CA LEU A 300 9.34 34.03 -8.62
C LEU A 300 8.08 33.73 -9.45
N ASN A 301 8.21 32.82 -10.40
CA ASN A 301 7.11 32.18 -11.10
C ASN A 301 6.48 31.09 -10.24
N ARG A 302 5.29 31.36 -9.69
CA ARG A 302 4.50 30.42 -8.87
C ARG A 302 3.58 29.51 -9.69
N ASN A 303 3.57 29.63 -11.02
CA ASN A 303 2.75 28.79 -11.88
C ASN A 303 3.27 27.36 -11.98
N TYR A 304 4.47 27.07 -11.50
CA TYR A 304 5.11 25.76 -11.52
C TYR A 304 5.52 25.32 -10.11
N SER A 305 5.33 24.05 -9.81
CA SER A 305 5.83 23.39 -8.58
C SER A 305 6.69 22.19 -8.96
N GLU A 306 7.72 21.91 -8.16
CA GLU A 306 8.46 20.66 -8.28
C GLU A 306 7.56 19.48 -7.92
N HIS A 307 7.67 18.40 -8.68
CA HIS A 307 6.98 17.14 -8.43
C HIS A 307 7.92 15.96 -8.58
N ILE A 308 7.69 14.91 -7.79
CA ILE A 308 8.23 13.59 -8.15
C ILE A 308 7.41 13.06 -9.33
N ALA A 309 8.11 12.81 -10.43
CA ALA A 309 7.52 12.42 -11.70
C ALA A 309 7.50 10.89 -11.89
N THR A 310 8.60 10.24 -11.54
CA THR A 310 8.76 8.78 -11.68
C THR A 310 9.31 8.19 -10.38
N PHE A 311 9.02 6.91 -10.16
CA PHE A 311 9.53 6.12 -9.03
C PHE A 311 9.77 4.68 -9.47
N LYS A 312 10.93 4.13 -9.15
CA LYS A 312 11.33 2.78 -9.49
C LYS A 312 12.25 2.21 -8.42
N LEU A 313 12.00 0.97 -7.99
CA LEU A 313 12.93 0.24 -7.13
C LEU A 313 14.16 -0.24 -7.94
N GLN A 314 15.33 -0.12 -7.32
CA GLN A 314 16.63 -0.44 -7.92
C GLN A 314 17.23 -1.71 -7.33
N GLY A 315 18.19 -2.29 -8.05
CA GLY A 315 18.90 -3.50 -7.64
C GLY A 315 18.25 -4.79 -8.14
N ASP A 316 18.62 -5.90 -7.52
CA ASP A 316 18.02 -7.21 -7.81
C ASP A 316 16.52 -7.18 -7.44
N PRO A 317 15.60 -7.54 -8.36
CA PRO A 317 14.17 -7.43 -8.14
C PRO A 317 13.67 -8.22 -6.92
N LYS A 318 14.20 -9.42 -6.69
CA LYS A 318 13.82 -10.26 -5.56
C LYS A 318 14.34 -9.69 -4.24
N VAL A 319 15.57 -9.18 -4.23
CA VAL A 319 16.12 -8.48 -3.07
C VAL A 319 15.31 -7.23 -2.75
N ALA A 320 14.96 -6.43 -3.76
CA ALA A 320 14.15 -5.23 -3.58
C ALA A 320 12.76 -5.56 -3.02
N PHE A 321 12.06 -6.53 -3.62
CA PHE A 321 10.75 -6.99 -3.14
C PHE A 321 10.81 -7.51 -1.70
N ASN A 322 11.77 -8.40 -1.41
CA ASN A 322 11.94 -8.91 -0.04
C ASN A 322 12.20 -7.78 0.95
N TYR A 323 13.04 -6.80 0.58
CA TYR A 323 13.40 -5.68 1.44
C TYR A 323 12.21 -4.81 1.82
N ILE A 324 11.23 -4.62 0.94
CA ILE A 324 10.03 -3.82 1.22
C ILE A 324 8.84 -4.64 1.73
N SER A 325 8.98 -5.97 1.81
CA SER A 325 7.90 -6.87 2.24
C SER A 325 8.02 -7.33 3.69
N VAL A 326 9.12 -6.94 4.34
CA VAL A 326 9.48 -7.36 5.70
C VAL A 326 9.39 -6.15 6.62
N ASN A 327 8.57 -6.25 7.66
CA ASN A 327 8.52 -5.23 8.70
C ASN A 327 9.91 -5.15 9.35
N SER A 328 10.64 -4.05 9.14
CA SER A 328 11.95 -3.88 9.77
C SER A 328 11.80 -3.12 11.07
N THR A 329 11.94 -3.79 12.22
CA THR A 329 12.11 -3.09 13.50
C THR A 329 13.59 -2.78 13.74
N PRO A 330 14.08 -1.53 13.67
CA PRO A 330 15.44 -1.22 14.05
C PRO A 330 15.57 -1.29 15.58
N GLY A 331 16.40 -2.22 16.08
CA GLY A 331 16.86 -2.20 17.47
C GLY A 331 16.11 -3.10 18.46
N GLU A 332 15.14 -3.91 18.02
CA GLU A 332 14.78 -5.10 18.79
C GLU A 332 15.85 -6.17 18.56
N ILE A 333 16.62 -6.45 19.60
CA ILE A 333 17.58 -7.53 19.66
C ILE A 333 16.79 -8.83 19.51
N ASP A 334 16.72 -9.35 18.30
CA ASP A 334 16.19 -10.68 18.02
C ASP A 334 17.01 -11.72 18.81
N PRO A 335 16.40 -12.62 19.60
CA PRO A 335 17.07 -13.83 20.03
C PRO A 335 17.40 -14.71 18.81
N GLN A 336 18.59 -14.47 18.26
CA GLN A 336 19.38 -15.29 17.34
C GLN A 336 18.81 -15.49 15.93
N GLN A 337 19.65 -15.12 14.95
CA GLN A 337 19.61 -15.56 13.56
C GLN A 337 19.14 -17.01 13.43
N ASN A 338 17.90 -17.19 12.99
CA ASN A 338 17.54 -18.40 12.27
C ASN A 338 18.01 -18.19 10.83
N ASN A 339 19.01 -18.95 10.40
CA ASN A 339 19.60 -18.93 9.05
C ASN A 339 18.63 -19.42 7.94
N GLU A 340 17.33 -19.23 8.11
CA GLU A 340 16.34 -19.63 7.12
C GLU A 340 16.16 -18.51 6.10
N TYR A 341 16.78 -18.69 4.94
CA TYR A 341 16.56 -17.95 3.67
C TYR A 341 15.09 -17.90 3.19
N ARG A 342 14.13 -18.39 3.98
CA ARG A 342 12.70 -18.52 3.68
C ARG A 342 11.88 -17.25 3.97
N LEU A 343 12.54 -16.17 4.38
CA LEU A 343 11.90 -14.92 4.82
C LEU A 343 11.67 -13.93 3.66
N GLY A 344 11.19 -14.42 2.51
CA GLY A 344 10.54 -13.56 1.52
C GLY A 344 9.03 -13.63 1.76
N GLY A 345 8.41 -12.54 2.22
CA GLY A 345 6.96 -12.47 2.30
C GLY A 345 6.37 -12.51 0.90
N SER A 346 5.31 -13.26 0.67
CA SER A 346 4.65 -13.36 -0.64
C SER A 346 3.81 -12.13 -1.01
N GLY A 347 3.70 -11.14 -0.10
CA GLY A 347 3.11 -9.81 -0.34
C GLY A 347 1.58 -9.77 -0.47
N TRP A 348 0.88 -10.91 -0.45
CA TRP A 348 -0.57 -10.96 -0.72
C TRP A 348 -1.44 -10.50 0.45
N THR A 349 -0.87 -10.28 1.64
CA THR A 349 -1.63 -9.95 2.85
C THR A 349 -1.86 -8.46 3.08
N ASP A 350 -1.10 -7.59 2.40
CA ASP A 350 -1.14 -6.13 2.63
C ASP A 350 -1.82 -5.32 1.54
N GLY A 351 -1.98 -5.88 0.33
CA GLY A 351 -2.52 -5.14 -0.80
C GLY A 351 -1.43 -4.35 -1.49
N ALA A 352 -1.46 -3.03 -1.41
CA ALA A 352 -0.38 -2.18 -1.91
C ALA A 352 0.76 -2.03 -0.89
N PHE A 353 1.93 -1.61 -1.37
CA PHE A 353 3.02 -1.11 -0.52
C PHE A 353 2.87 0.39 -0.36
N GLU A 354 3.07 0.89 0.85
CA GLU A 354 2.99 2.31 1.19
C GLU A 354 4.38 2.94 1.36
N PHE A 355 4.57 4.12 0.78
CA PHE A 355 5.84 4.84 0.79
C PHE A 355 5.67 6.25 1.33
N ASN A 356 6.63 6.70 2.12
CA ASN A 356 6.80 8.10 2.50
C ASN A 356 8.00 8.69 1.77
N VAL A 357 7.85 9.93 1.34
CA VAL A 357 8.99 10.78 0.96
C VAL A 357 9.04 12.02 1.84
N TYR A 358 10.17 12.19 2.52
CA TYR A 358 10.50 13.37 3.30
C TYR A 358 11.35 14.30 2.44
N CYS A 359 10.85 15.51 2.21
CA CYS A 359 11.54 16.53 1.43
C CYS A 359 12.04 17.64 2.35
N TYR A 360 13.35 17.67 2.61
CA TYR A 360 14.02 18.66 3.44
C TYR A 360 14.46 19.84 2.56
N LEU A 361 13.76 20.96 2.69
CA LEU A 361 13.86 22.07 1.72
C LEU A 361 14.93 23.13 2.05
N GLY A 362 15.64 22.99 3.18
CA GLY A 362 16.65 23.95 3.63
C GLY A 362 16.09 25.33 3.97
N SER A 363 15.61 25.55 5.19
CA SER A 363 15.01 26.82 5.58
C SER A 363 15.99 27.98 5.84
N LYS A 364 15.73 29.17 5.28
CA LYS A 364 16.42 30.42 5.69
C LYS A 364 16.07 30.81 7.15
N PRO A 365 16.89 31.62 7.85
CA PRO A 365 16.85 31.81 9.31
C PRO A 365 15.50 32.16 9.96
N ASN A 366 14.55 32.71 9.20
CA ASN A 366 13.24 33.13 9.71
C ASN A 366 12.06 32.26 9.24
N ALA A 367 12.34 31.13 8.60
CA ALA A 367 11.32 30.25 8.04
C ALA A 367 11.63 28.80 8.42
N ALA A 368 11.69 28.46 9.72
CA ALA A 368 11.88 27.08 10.18
C ALA A 368 10.80 26.18 9.55
N GLY A 369 11.12 25.60 8.40
CA GLY A 369 10.17 24.85 7.59
C GLY A 369 10.21 23.42 8.05
N GLU A 370 9.05 22.89 8.44
CA GLU A 370 8.85 21.44 8.53
C GLU A 370 9.19 20.81 7.16
N ALA A 371 9.75 19.60 7.17
CA ALA A 371 9.93 18.85 5.94
C ALA A 371 8.56 18.65 5.27
N LYS A 372 8.50 18.75 3.94
CA LYS A 372 7.28 18.37 3.22
C LYS A 372 7.24 16.85 3.15
N ILE A 373 6.25 16.25 3.79
CA ILE A 373 6.01 14.80 3.75
C ILE A 373 4.91 14.54 2.73
N LYS A 374 5.14 13.55 1.86
CA LYS A 374 4.12 13.00 0.97
C LYS A 374 4.09 11.49 1.12
N SER A 375 2.90 10.93 1.21
CA SER A 375 2.69 9.48 1.21
C SER A 375 2.02 9.05 -0.10
N PHE A 376 2.34 7.85 -0.58
CA PHE A 376 1.77 7.25 -1.78
C PHE A 376 1.89 5.72 -1.71
N GLY A 377 1.16 4.97 -2.54
CA GLY A 377 1.20 3.51 -2.51
C GLY A 377 0.96 2.85 -3.86
N PHE A 378 1.52 1.65 -4.03
CA PHE A 378 1.48 0.90 -5.29
C PHE A 378 1.31 -0.59 -5.08
N LYS A 379 0.46 -1.22 -5.91
CA LYS A 379 0.30 -2.68 -5.88
C LYS A 379 1.62 -3.35 -6.29
N PRO A 380 1.90 -4.58 -5.82
CA PRO A 380 3.08 -5.34 -6.25
C PRO A 380 3.20 -5.42 -7.79
N ASP A 381 2.09 -5.59 -8.51
CA ASP A 381 2.06 -5.64 -9.98
C ASP A 381 2.38 -4.31 -10.67
N ASP A 382 2.29 -3.19 -9.96
CA ASP A 382 2.71 -1.89 -10.48
C ASP A 382 4.23 -1.69 -10.36
N LEU A 383 4.83 -2.30 -9.33
CA LEU A 383 6.26 -2.19 -9.02
C LEU A 383 7.09 -3.31 -9.66
N PHE A 384 6.50 -4.46 -9.96
CA PHE A 384 7.23 -5.64 -10.43
C PHE A 384 6.51 -6.36 -11.56
N VAL A 385 7.29 -7.05 -12.40
CA VAL A 385 6.79 -8.17 -13.21
C VAL A 385 6.88 -9.42 -12.36
N MET A 386 5.75 -10.10 -12.15
CA MET A 386 5.67 -11.32 -11.35
C MET A 386 5.20 -12.50 -12.20
N THR A 387 5.66 -13.69 -11.85
CA THR A 387 5.13 -14.95 -12.38
C THR A 387 4.78 -15.89 -11.24
N HIS A 388 3.90 -16.86 -11.49
CA HIS A 388 3.38 -17.74 -10.43
C HIS A 388 3.52 -19.21 -10.82
N THR A 389 4.14 -19.99 -9.94
CA THR A 389 4.15 -21.45 -10.02
C THR A 389 3.00 -22.02 -9.21
N LYS A 390 2.07 -22.72 -9.86
CA LYS A 390 0.92 -23.35 -9.23
C LYS A 390 1.26 -24.75 -8.71
N PHE A 391 0.81 -25.07 -7.50
CA PHE A 391 0.79 -26.44 -6.99
C PHE A 391 -0.42 -26.67 -6.06
N THR A 392 -0.67 -27.91 -5.69
CA THR A 392 -1.82 -28.26 -4.83
C THR A 392 -1.37 -29.15 -3.68
N ARG A 393 -1.88 -28.92 -2.47
CA ARG A 393 -1.65 -29.74 -1.27
C ARG A 393 -2.97 -30.25 -0.70
N GLY A 394 -2.89 -31.31 0.10
CA GLY A 394 -4.05 -31.97 0.71
C GLY A 394 -4.69 -33.03 -0.17
N SER A 395 -5.60 -33.79 0.43
CA SER A 395 -6.40 -34.82 -0.25
C SER A 395 -7.81 -34.32 -0.48
N TRP A 396 -8.47 -34.82 -1.53
CA TRP A 396 -9.88 -34.54 -1.76
C TRP A 396 -10.72 -35.01 -0.55
N PRO A 397 -11.66 -34.20 -0.01
CA PRO A 397 -12.17 -32.93 -0.56
C PRO A 397 -11.40 -31.66 -0.13
N SER A 398 -10.46 -31.73 0.82
CA SER A 398 -9.71 -30.59 1.37
C SER A 398 -8.51 -30.14 0.53
N LYS A 399 -8.52 -30.42 -0.78
CA LYS A 399 -7.40 -30.08 -1.68
C LYS A 399 -7.36 -28.57 -1.92
N LYS A 400 -6.26 -27.92 -1.55
CA LYS A 400 -6.05 -26.47 -1.71
C LYS A 400 -5.00 -26.16 -2.78
N THR A 401 -5.26 -25.11 -3.56
CA THR A 401 -4.32 -24.56 -4.55
C THR A 401 -3.47 -23.48 -3.90
N TRP A 402 -2.18 -23.50 -4.23
CA TRP A 402 -1.18 -22.56 -3.74
C TRP A 402 -0.34 -22.06 -4.90
N PHE A 403 0.19 -20.86 -4.75
CA PHE A 403 1.11 -20.25 -5.68
C PHE A 403 2.41 -19.90 -4.98
N ARG A 404 3.52 -20.10 -5.69
CA ARG A 404 4.79 -19.44 -5.36
C ARG A 404 5.01 -18.32 -6.37
N THR A 405 5.19 -17.11 -5.87
CA THR A 405 5.43 -15.91 -6.69
C THR A 405 6.92 -15.74 -6.94
N GLU A 406 7.29 -15.52 -8.19
CA GLU A 406 8.65 -15.21 -8.61
C GLU A 406 8.69 -13.78 -9.16
N ILE A 407 9.62 -12.99 -8.63
CA ILE A 407 9.83 -11.59 -8.99
C ILE A 407 10.86 -11.52 -10.10
N VAL A 408 10.46 -11.03 -11.28
CA VAL A 408 11.27 -11.08 -12.51
C VAL A 408 12.05 -9.79 -12.74
N THR A 409 11.38 -8.64 -12.67
CA THR A 409 12.00 -7.32 -12.87
C THR A 409 11.22 -6.24 -12.12
N THR A 410 11.89 -5.15 -11.77
CA THR A 410 11.24 -3.92 -11.30
C THR A 410 10.65 -3.13 -12.47
N LYS A 411 9.60 -2.37 -12.18
CA LYS A 411 8.89 -1.47 -13.10
C LYS A 411 9.07 -0.03 -12.64
N GLU A 412 9.11 0.88 -13.61
CA GLU A 412 9.02 2.31 -13.34
C GLU A 412 7.55 2.72 -13.28
N VAL A 413 7.19 3.43 -12.22
CA VAL A 413 5.90 4.07 -12.07
C VAL A 413 5.99 5.53 -12.52
N ASN A 414 5.02 5.93 -13.33
CA ASN A 414 4.81 7.32 -13.74
C ASN A 414 3.62 7.91 -12.96
N PHE A 415 3.86 8.88 -12.07
CA PHE A 415 2.81 9.55 -11.28
C PHE A 415 1.79 10.33 -12.13
N ARG A 416 2.00 10.47 -13.44
CA ARG A 416 1.05 11.09 -14.38
C ARG A 416 0.19 10.09 -15.13
N ASP A 417 0.42 8.79 -14.97
CA ASP A 417 -0.53 7.80 -15.45
C ASP A 417 -1.82 7.94 -14.62
N PRO A 418 -2.96 8.30 -15.24
CA PRO A 418 -4.21 8.53 -14.53
C PRO A 418 -4.68 7.33 -13.72
N LYS A 419 -4.25 6.11 -14.07
CA LYS A 419 -4.65 4.89 -13.36
C LYS A 419 -4.22 4.91 -11.88
N TYR A 420 -3.14 5.62 -11.55
CA TYR A 420 -2.63 5.68 -10.17
C TYR A 420 -3.38 6.69 -9.32
N GLY A 421 -3.91 7.77 -9.92
CA GLY A 421 -4.66 8.79 -9.18
C GLY A 421 -3.89 9.42 -8.00
N GLN A 422 -2.57 9.54 -8.11
CA GLN A 422 -1.67 10.00 -7.05
C GLN A 422 -0.74 11.11 -7.56
N LYS A 423 -0.49 12.12 -6.72
CA LYS A 423 0.37 13.27 -7.04
C LYS A 423 1.36 13.55 -5.91
N VAL A 424 2.62 13.70 -6.26
CA VAL A 424 3.67 14.04 -5.31
C VAL A 424 4.19 15.45 -5.64
N GLU A 425 3.33 16.45 -5.38
CA GLU A 425 3.70 17.86 -5.46
C GLU A 425 4.47 18.29 -4.20
N ILE A 426 5.58 19.00 -4.40
CA ILE A 426 6.40 19.54 -3.33
C ILE A 426 6.06 21.02 -3.10
N TYR A 427 6.77 21.93 -3.78
CA TYR A 427 6.54 23.38 -3.81
C TYR A 427 7.21 24.01 -5.04
N PRO A 428 6.88 25.25 -5.40
CA PRO A 428 7.76 26.08 -6.22
C PRO A 428 9.14 26.21 -5.56
N TRP A 429 10.22 26.16 -6.34
CA TRP A 429 11.58 26.26 -5.80
C TRP A 429 11.96 27.70 -5.47
N ASP A 430 11.35 28.23 -4.41
CA ASP A 430 11.51 29.61 -3.94
C ASP A 430 12.82 29.81 -3.17
N LEU A 431 13.87 30.24 -3.87
CA LEU A 431 15.18 30.56 -3.29
C LEU A 431 15.17 31.72 -2.28
N SER A 432 14.04 32.41 -2.05
CA SER A 432 13.92 33.42 -0.99
C SER A 432 13.68 32.80 0.39
N ILE A 433 13.06 31.62 0.44
CA ILE A 433 12.67 30.93 1.68
C ILE A 433 13.34 29.56 1.83
N TYR A 434 13.57 28.86 0.72
CA TYR A 434 14.18 27.54 0.67
C TYR A 434 15.64 27.59 0.23
N GLY A 435 16.33 26.49 0.47
CA GLY A 435 17.69 26.25 0.05
C GLY A 435 17.75 25.90 -1.42
N ALA A 436 18.95 26.04 -1.98
CA ALA A 436 19.26 25.57 -3.31
C ALA A 436 19.51 24.06 -3.37
N ASP A 437 19.62 23.39 -2.22
CA ASP A 437 19.72 21.93 -2.12
C ASP A 437 18.55 21.42 -1.29
N TRP A 438 17.80 20.46 -1.85
CA TRP A 438 16.71 19.75 -1.19
C TRP A 438 17.09 18.27 -1.04
N GLU A 439 16.98 17.73 0.17
CA GLU A 439 17.18 16.29 0.39
C GLU A 439 15.83 15.57 0.30
N PHE A 440 15.81 14.47 -0.44
CA PHE A 440 14.66 13.58 -0.58
C PHE A 440 15.02 12.24 0.04
N LYS A 441 14.29 11.84 1.09
CA LYS A 441 14.48 10.57 1.78
C LYS A 441 13.23 9.73 1.62
N PHE A 442 13.41 8.49 1.19
CA PHE A 442 12.31 7.55 0.97
C PHE A 442 12.34 6.46 2.02
N GLU A 443 11.16 5.97 2.36
CA GLU A 443 10.95 4.74 3.11
C GLU A 443 9.69 4.04 2.62
N GLU A 444 9.66 2.74 2.80
CA GLU A 444 8.41 1.97 2.81
C GLU A 444 7.94 1.85 4.26
N PHE A 445 6.64 1.90 4.55
CA PHE A 445 6.12 1.98 5.92
C PHE A 445 4.89 1.10 6.16
N ASP A 446 4.93 0.31 7.24
CA ASP A 446 3.85 -0.62 7.62
C ASP A 446 2.99 -0.17 8.82
N ALA A 447 3.46 0.72 9.70
CA ALA A 447 2.76 0.99 10.97
C ALA A 447 2.77 2.45 11.42
N THR A 448 1.69 2.89 12.06
CA THR A 448 1.46 4.29 12.47
C THR A 448 2.12 4.68 13.81
N VAL A 449 3.15 3.95 14.28
CA VAL A 449 3.81 4.26 15.57
C VAL A 449 4.93 5.26 15.35
N LEU A 450 4.63 6.53 15.60
CA LEU A 450 5.50 7.68 15.36
C LEU A 450 6.55 7.84 16.49
N GLN A 451 7.83 7.64 16.18
CA GLN A 451 8.98 8.03 17.00
C GLN A 451 9.54 9.38 16.54
N LYS A 452 9.82 10.27 17.49
CA LYS A 452 10.45 11.56 17.19
C LYS A 452 11.97 11.44 17.08
N ILE A 453 12.53 11.71 15.91
CA ILE A 453 13.97 11.78 15.67
C ILE A 453 14.33 13.18 15.16
N GLY A 454 15.40 13.77 15.71
CA GLY A 454 16.03 14.98 15.17
C GLY A 454 17.02 14.61 14.08
N GLU A 455 16.82 15.08 12.84
CA GLU A 455 17.74 14.87 11.71
C GLU A 455 18.31 16.22 11.27
N SER A 456 19.62 16.28 11.01
CA SER A 456 20.29 17.50 10.58
C SER A 456 20.78 17.36 9.13
N VAL A 457 20.43 18.33 8.29
CA VAL A 457 20.78 18.38 6.86
C VAL A 457 21.50 19.68 6.54
N ASP A 458 22.63 19.57 5.84
CA ASP A 458 23.37 20.72 5.32
C ASP A 458 22.80 21.18 3.97
N THR A 459 22.50 22.47 3.85
CA THR A 459 21.86 23.05 2.65
C THR A 459 22.59 24.32 2.20
N LYS A 460 22.76 24.48 0.89
CA LYS A 460 23.26 25.74 0.30
C LYS A 460 22.16 26.79 0.20
N ILE A 461 22.48 28.03 0.56
CA ILE A 461 21.55 29.16 0.54
C ILE A 461 22.01 30.20 -0.48
N ALA A 462 21.08 30.60 -1.36
CA ALA A 462 21.27 31.71 -2.28
C ALA A 462 21.24 33.07 -1.55
N VAL A 463 22.25 33.90 -1.78
CA VAL A 463 22.38 35.25 -1.21
C VAL A 463 22.07 36.35 -2.25
N ASN A 464 21.67 35.97 -3.48
CA ASN A 464 21.29 36.88 -4.56
C ASN A 464 19.77 36.97 -4.77
N VAL A 465 19.00 36.83 -3.69
CA VAL A 465 17.54 36.97 -3.70
C VAL A 465 17.18 38.04 -2.69
N ASN A 466 16.76 39.21 -3.19
CA ASN A 466 16.59 40.43 -2.42
C ASN A 466 15.20 41.03 -2.70
N GLY A 467 14.66 41.76 -1.72
CA GLY A 467 13.47 42.58 -1.95
C GLY A 467 13.86 43.83 -2.74
N GLU A 468 13.22 44.04 -3.88
CA GLU A 468 13.41 45.25 -4.69
C GLU A 468 12.07 45.96 -4.91
N MET A 469 12.13 47.28 -5.04
CA MET A 469 10.99 48.09 -5.47
C MET A 469 10.92 48.05 -6.99
N SER A 470 9.89 47.43 -7.53
CA SER A 470 9.53 47.53 -8.95
C SER A 470 8.30 48.44 -9.06
N GLY A 471 8.53 49.73 -9.32
CA GLY A 471 7.45 50.75 -9.30
C GLY A 471 6.92 51.01 -7.88
N SER A 472 5.60 50.86 -7.67
CA SER A 472 4.92 51.05 -6.37
C SER A 472 4.69 49.76 -5.58
N ILE A 473 5.22 48.63 -6.04
CA ILE A 473 4.98 47.30 -5.47
C ILE A 473 6.33 46.76 -4.97
N PHE A 474 6.35 46.24 -3.74
CA PHE A 474 7.51 45.54 -3.20
C PHE A 474 7.46 44.08 -3.64
N GLU A 475 8.47 43.62 -4.38
CA GLU A 475 8.55 42.25 -4.87
C GLU A 475 9.92 41.65 -4.55
N ILE A 476 9.94 40.38 -4.14
CA ILE A 476 11.19 39.65 -3.93
C ILE A 476 11.65 39.10 -5.27
N ILE A 477 12.82 39.54 -5.73
CA ILE A 477 13.37 39.15 -7.02
C ILE A 477 14.71 38.45 -6.88
N LYS A 478 15.02 37.57 -7.83
CA LYS A 478 16.35 37.00 -7.98
C LYS A 478 17.18 37.90 -8.90
N VAL A 479 18.43 38.18 -8.49
CA VAL A 479 19.35 39.05 -9.23
C VAL A 479 20.60 38.28 -9.66
N GLY A 480 20.87 38.28 -10.95
CA GLY A 480 21.97 37.57 -11.60
C GLY A 480 21.68 36.10 -11.88
N LEU A 481 22.28 35.59 -12.94
CA LEU A 481 22.32 34.16 -13.25
C LEU A 481 23.07 33.41 -12.16
N LYS A 482 22.67 32.17 -11.90
CA LYS A 482 23.28 31.30 -10.90
C LYS A 482 23.31 31.97 -9.52
N TRP A 483 24.50 32.07 -8.93
CA TRP A 483 24.73 32.77 -7.67
C TRP A 483 24.84 34.30 -7.81
N GLY A 484 24.87 34.85 -9.03
CA GLY A 484 25.08 36.27 -9.27
C GLY A 484 26.49 36.72 -8.85
N VAL A 485 26.62 37.96 -8.37
CA VAL A 485 27.86 38.48 -7.76
C VAL A 485 28.00 38.03 -6.29
N SER A 486 26.90 37.60 -5.67
CA SER A 486 26.86 37.14 -4.28
C SER A 486 27.40 35.69 -4.15
N LYS A 487 27.96 35.35 -2.98
CA LYS A 487 28.45 33.99 -2.68
C LYS A 487 27.32 33.08 -2.18
N GLU A 488 27.48 31.76 -2.30
CA GLU A 488 26.66 30.78 -1.55
C GLU A 488 27.14 30.69 -0.10
N VAL A 489 26.22 30.38 0.82
CA VAL A 489 26.56 29.99 2.20
C VAL A 489 25.96 28.62 2.50
N THR A 490 26.69 27.79 3.25
CA THR A 490 26.18 26.48 3.72
C THR A 490 25.61 26.63 5.12
N LYS A 491 24.45 26.03 5.37
CA LYS A 491 23.77 26.03 6.66
C LYS A 491 23.25 24.63 7.00
N THR A 492 23.54 24.17 8.21
CA THR A 492 22.90 23.00 8.82
C THR A 492 21.51 23.36 9.34
N ASN A 493 20.47 22.66 8.89
CA ASN A 493 19.12 22.75 9.44
C ASN A 493 18.79 21.46 10.18
N THR A 494 18.23 21.57 11.38
CA THR A 494 17.75 20.42 12.15
C THR A 494 16.23 20.33 12.06
N TYR A 495 15.74 19.17 11.69
CA TYR A 495 14.33 18.82 11.51
C TYR A 495 13.91 17.85 12.61
N ASN A 496 12.77 18.10 13.24
CA ASN A 496 12.15 17.15 14.16
C ASN A 496 11.12 16.35 13.38
N LEU A 497 11.36 15.06 13.18
CA LEU A 497 10.50 14.18 12.40
C LEU A 497 9.87 13.10 13.25
N GLU A 498 8.71 12.64 12.82
CA GLU A 498 8.04 11.44 13.32
C GLU A 498 8.30 10.30 12.30
N PHE A 499 9.14 9.33 12.65
CA PHE A 499 9.41 8.10 11.87
C PHE A 499 8.64 6.94 12.43
N THR A 500 8.30 5.95 11.61
CA THR A 500 7.73 4.70 12.14
C THR A 500 8.83 3.70 12.44
N THR A 501 8.74 3.01 13.58
CA THR A 501 9.75 2.02 14.01
C THR A 501 9.73 0.74 13.21
N SER A 502 8.80 0.58 12.27
CA SER A 502 8.70 -0.58 11.38
C SER A 502 9.00 -0.24 9.91
N SER A 503 9.32 1.02 9.58
CA SER A 503 9.58 1.46 8.20
C SER A 503 10.91 0.95 7.66
N ASN A 504 10.94 0.59 6.37
CA ASN A 504 12.13 0.12 5.66
C ASN A 504 12.78 1.30 4.90
N PRO A 505 13.96 1.80 5.34
CA PRO A 505 14.57 2.98 4.74
C PRO A 505 15.08 2.69 3.32
N LEU A 506 14.62 3.48 2.36
CA LEU A 506 14.98 3.39 0.95
C LEU A 506 16.08 4.38 0.55
N GLY A 507 16.73 5.01 1.53
CA GLY A 507 17.85 5.93 1.36
C GLY A 507 17.43 7.35 1.01
N SER A 508 18.41 8.22 0.80
CA SER A 508 18.20 9.62 0.46
C SER A 508 19.06 10.09 -0.70
N SER A 509 18.67 11.21 -1.31
CA SER A 509 19.39 11.87 -2.39
C SER A 509 19.23 13.38 -2.28
N ILE A 510 20.31 14.13 -2.48
CA ILE A 510 20.28 15.59 -2.52
C ILE A 510 20.07 16.04 -3.97
N ILE A 511 19.06 16.86 -4.17
CA ILE A 511 18.73 17.47 -5.45
C ILE A 511 18.98 18.96 -5.35
N SER A 512 19.71 19.49 -6.32
CA SER A 512 20.09 20.89 -6.32
C SER A 512 19.34 21.68 -7.38
N PHE A 513 19.08 22.96 -7.08
CA PHE A 513 18.45 23.93 -7.97
C PHE A 513 19.21 24.06 -9.29
N TYR A 514 20.53 23.91 -9.23
CA TYR A 514 21.42 23.99 -10.37
C TYR A 514 21.51 22.70 -11.21
N ASN A 515 20.85 21.62 -10.79
CA ASN A 515 20.71 20.45 -11.63
C ASN A 515 19.73 20.76 -12.77
N ASN A 516 20.00 20.22 -13.96
CA ASN A 516 19.03 20.25 -15.05
C ASN A 516 17.71 19.60 -14.60
N ALA A 517 16.58 20.24 -14.89
CA ALA A 517 15.26 19.64 -14.71
C ALA A 517 14.99 18.56 -15.75
N VAL A 518 15.43 18.81 -16.99
CA VAL A 518 15.29 17.89 -18.13
C VAL A 518 16.61 17.71 -18.87
N ASN A 519 16.82 16.51 -19.41
CA ASN A 519 17.97 16.19 -20.25
C ASN A 519 17.50 15.64 -21.60
N LYS A 520 18.38 15.70 -22.59
CA LYS A 520 18.15 15.03 -23.88
C LYS A 520 18.55 13.57 -23.77
N ASN A 521 17.62 12.69 -24.08
CA ASN A 521 17.90 11.27 -24.23
C ASN A 521 18.87 11.08 -25.41
N PRO A 522 20.06 10.48 -25.21
CA PRO A 522 21.06 10.35 -26.26
C PRO A 522 20.63 9.40 -27.38
N THR A 523 19.73 8.46 -27.09
CA THR A 523 19.25 7.45 -28.05
C THR A 523 18.09 7.96 -28.88
N THR A 524 17.09 8.56 -28.24
CA THR A 524 15.85 9.00 -28.93
C THR A 524 15.88 10.46 -29.33
N GLY A 525 16.78 11.26 -28.76
CA GLY A 525 16.80 12.72 -28.92
C GLY A 525 15.67 13.45 -28.19
N ALA A 526 14.74 12.74 -27.55
CA ALA A 526 13.62 13.29 -26.79
C ALA A 526 14.10 13.94 -25.49
N LEU A 527 13.38 14.95 -25.01
CA LEU A 527 13.62 15.49 -23.66
C LEU A 527 12.95 14.58 -22.63
N ILE A 528 13.69 14.24 -21.57
CA ILE A 528 13.23 13.39 -20.48
C ILE A 528 13.57 14.03 -19.13
N PRO A 529 12.84 13.74 -18.04
CA PRO A 529 13.19 14.21 -16.72
C PRO A 529 14.61 13.79 -16.33
N ARG A 530 15.28 14.59 -15.50
CA ARG A 530 16.52 14.15 -14.87
C ARG A 530 16.23 13.09 -13.81
N THR A 531 16.94 11.97 -13.92
CA THR A 531 16.87 10.85 -12.98
C THR A 531 17.88 11.03 -11.84
N TYR A 532 17.48 10.62 -10.64
CA TYR A 532 18.24 10.59 -9.40
C TYR A 532 18.15 9.20 -8.78
N THR A 533 19.08 8.87 -7.89
CA THR A 533 19.05 7.61 -7.15
C THR A 533 19.43 7.82 -5.68
N THR A 534 18.82 7.02 -4.82
CA THR A 534 19.20 6.83 -3.41
C THR A 534 20.09 5.59 -3.22
N GLY A 535 20.37 4.84 -4.30
CA GLY A 535 20.95 3.50 -4.27
C GLY A 535 19.92 2.37 -4.15
N ARG A 536 18.69 2.65 -3.68
CA ARG A 536 17.57 1.67 -3.63
C ARG A 536 16.34 2.10 -4.41
N VAL A 537 16.19 3.40 -4.63
CA VAL A 537 15.13 4.00 -5.46
C VAL A 537 15.80 4.81 -6.56
N GLU A 538 15.23 4.74 -7.75
CA GLU A 538 15.43 5.64 -8.86
C GLU A 538 14.18 6.48 -9.05
N PHE A 539 14.33 7.78 -9.18
CA PHE A 539 13.21 8.71 -9.26
C PHE A 539 13.60 9.96 -10.04
N SER A 540 12.61 10.75 -10.47
CA SER A 540 12.86 12.02 -11.15
C SER A 540 12.08 13.16 -10.52
N VAL A 541 12.67 14.35 -10.47
CA VAL A 541 12.02 15.57 -9.95
C VAL A 541 11.98 16.64 -11.03
N ILE A 542 10.78 17.13 -11.33
CA ILE A 542 10.52 18.04 -12.46
C ILE A 542 9.51 19.15 -12.10
N PRO A 543 9.68 20.38 -12.59
CA PRO A 543 8.68 21.43 -12.51
C PRO A 543 7.46 21.11 -13.38
N ILE A 544 6.27 21.25 -12.82
CA ILE A 544 5.00 21.04 -13.53
C ILE A 544 4.08 22.22 -13.27
N ARG A 545 3.36 22.66 -14.31
CA ARG A 545 2.41 23.77 -14.20
C ARG A 545 1.24 23.39 -13.28
N VAL A 546 0.98 24.23 -12.28
CA VAL A 546 -0.06 24.07 -11.24
C VAL A 546 -1.08 25.21 -11.22
N GLN A 547 -0.78 26.35 -11.86
CA GLN A 547 -1.69 27.49 -11.98
C GLN A 547 -1.76 27.98 -13.43
N TRP A 548 -2.92 28.51 -13.81
CA TRP A 548 -3.24 28.92 -15.17
C TRP A 548 -3.13 30.42 -15.38
#